data_AF-A0A2W4LQ79-F1
#
_entry.id   AF-A0A2W4LQ79-F1
#
_cell.length_a   1.000
_cell.length_b   1.000
_cell.length_c   1.000
_cell.angle_alpha   90.00
_cell.angle_beta   90.00
_cell.angle_gamma   90.00
#
_symmetry.space_group_name_H-M   'P 1'
#
loop_
_entity.id
_entity.type
_entity.pdbx_description
1 polymer ?
#
loop_
_entity_poly.entity_id
_entity_poly.type
_entity_poly.pdbx_seq_one_letter_code
_entity_poly.pdbx_strand_id
1 'polypeptide(L)'
;MQRVADALRTYERAVESELARSFAEEHGLSRPAPFPLGPQRAFELLEAAVRELPEAAARERSEAAARAARQPAPVSVPPPAPSPLPAAQWATVFPLLTEALAHAKLVIIGALSGRDRSSSIPLEPAAHVEWIDTERDGAHAIGNLPQRVRQGRVAGVVILERVVQHRHTEPVLSAAREARVPVAFAGQGGKASLVRALERIEAELRQRHPG
;
A
#
# COMPACT_ATOMS: atom_id res chain seq x y z
N MET A 1 15.12 13.30 -26.15
CA MET A 1 15.45 11.88 -26.40
C MET A 1 16.80 11.48 -25.82
N GLN A 2 17.91 12.16 -26.15
CA GLN A 2 19.25 11.83 -25.64
C GLN A 2 19.32 11.74 -24.10
N ARG A 3 18.75 12.72 -23.39
CA ARG A 3 18.71 12.75 -21.92
C ARG A 3 17.99 11.55 -21.28
N VAL A 4 16.91 11.08 -21.89
CA VAL A 4 16.18 9.89 -21.40
C VAL A 4 16.99 8.63 -21.64
N ALA A 5 17.64 8.51 -22.79
CA ALA A 5 18.53 7.39 -23.08
C ALA A 5 19.74 7.36 -22.14
N ASP A 6 20.30 8.52 -21.80
CA ASP A 6 21.39 8.64 -20.82
C ASP A 6 20.93 8.26 -19.40
N ALA A 7 19.75 8.72 -18.99
CA ALA A 7 19.18 8.37 -17.68
C ALA A 7 18.81 6.88 -17.60
N LEU A 8 18.29 6.29 -18.68
CA LEU A 8 17.99 4.86 -18.76
C LEU A 8 19.26 4.03 -18.63
N ARG A 9 20.30 4.33 -19.40
CA ARG A 9 21.61 3.67 -19.29
C ARG A 9 22.21 3.79 -17.89
N THR A 10 22.02 4.93 -17.25
CA THR A 10 22.48 5.17 -15.87
C THR A 10 21.73 4.28 -14.88
N TYR A 11 20.42 4.14 -15.05
CA TYR A 11 19.59 3.25 -14.24
C TYR A 11 19.94 1.77 -14.45
N GLU A 12 20.07 1.33 -15.70
CA GLU A 12 20.47 -0.05 -16.04
C GLU A 12 21.80 -0.42 -15.37
N ARG A 13 22.82 0.44 -15.48
CA ARG A 13 24.12 0.21 -14.83
C ARG A 13 24.04 0.18 -13.31
N ALA A 14 23.18 1.00 -12.70
CA ALA A 14 22.98 1.00 -11.25
C ALA A 14 22.34 -0.31 -10.77
N VAL A 15 21.33 -0.81 -11.50
CA VAL A 15 20.65 -2.09 -11.22
C VAL A 15 21.60 -3.26 -11.44
N GLU A 16 22.35 -3.29 -12.54
CA GLU A 16 23.34 -4.33 -12.83
C GLU A 16 24.42 -4.40 -11.75
N SER A 17 24.92 -3.24 -11.30
CA SER A 17 25.92 -3.17 -10.23
C SER A 17 25.38 -3.70 -8.90
N GLU A 18 24.13 -3.38 -8.54
CA GLU A 18 23.49 -3.91 -7.34
C GLU A 18 23.29 -5.42 -7.43
N LEU A 19 22.77 -5.92 -8.55
CA LEU A 19 22.60 -7.36 -8.79
C LEU A 19 23.92 -8.11 -8.70
N ALA A 20 24.97 -7.61 -9.35
CA ALA A 20 26.30 -8.21 -9.32
C ALA A 20 26.89 -8.24 -7.90
N ARG A 21 26.61 -7.22 -7.08
CA ARG A 21 27.03 -7.18 -5.68
C ARG A 21 26.28 -8.19 -4.82
N SER A 22 24.95 -8.25 -4.95
CA SER A 22 24.12 -9.22 -4.22
C SER A 22 24.51 -10.65 -4.58
N PHE A 23 24.72 -10.93 -5.86
CA PHE A 23 25.18 -12.23 -6.33
C PHE A 23 26.58 -12.59 -5.78
N ALA A 24 27.53 -11.65 -5.82
CA ALA A 24 28.86 -11.90 -5.27
C ALA A 24 28.82 -12.17 -3.76
N GLU A 25 27.96 -11.48 -3.03
CA GLU A 25 27.75 -11.70 -1.60
C GLU A 25 27.13 -13.06 -1.29
N GLU A 26 26.10 -13.47 -2.04
CA GLU A 26 25.44 -14.78 -1.87
C GLU A 26 26.37 -15.96 -2.18
N HIS A 27 27.32 -15.79 -3.10
CA HIS A 27 28.22 -16.85 -3.55
C HIS A 27 29.65 -16.76 -3.00
N GLY A 28 29.93 -15.81 -2.09
CA GLY A 28 31.27 -15.64 -1.50
C GLY A 28 32.34 -15.21 -2.52
N LEU A 29 31.94 -14.55 -3.60
CA LEU A 29 32.84 -14.03 -4.63
C LEU A 29 33.35 -12.62 -4.27
N SER A 30 34.40 -12.17 -4.95
CA SER A 30 34.90 -10.80 -4.80
C SER A 30 33.84 -9.79 -5.25
N ARG A 31 33.54 -8.81 -4.38
CA ARG A 31 32.54 -7.77 -4.67
C ARG A 31 33.03 -6.86 -5.80
N PRO A 32 32.21 -6.61 -6.84
CA PRO A 32 32.56 -5.66 -7.89
C PRO A 32 32.57 -4.22 -7.34
N ALA A 33 33.29 -3.34 -8.05
CA ALA A 33 33.33 -1.92 -7.70
C ALA A 33 31.90 -1.32 -7.72
N PRO A 34 31.55 -0.48 -6.74
CA PRO A 34 30.22 0.12 -6.68
C PRO A 34 30.02 1.12 -7.81
N PHE A 35 28.87 1.05 -8.49
CA PHE A 35 28.44 2.12 -9.36
C PHE A 35 28.19 3.40 -8.52
N PRO A 36 28.57 4.60 -9.01
CA PRO A 36 28.56 5.82 -8.20
C PRO A 36 27.17 6.26 -7.74
N LEU A 37 26.13 5.85 -8.48
CA LEU A 37 24.73 6.19 -8.21
C LEU A 37 23.98 4.92 -7.78
N GLY A 38 23.27 4.98 -6.65
CA GLY A 38 22.37 3.90 -6.27
C GLY A 38 21.18 3.77 -7.25
N PRO A 39 20.56 2.58 -7.37
CA PRO A 39 19.41 2.34 -8.26
C PRO A 39 18.26 3.31 -8.03
N GLN A 40 17.94 3.60 -6.77
CA GLN A 40 16.88 4.55 -6.41
C GLN A 40 17.14 5.95 -6.97
N ARG A 41 18.38 6.44 -6.85
CA ARG A 41 18.74 7.78 -7.34
C ARG A 41 18.79 7.82 -8.87
N ALA A 42 19.22 6.73 -9.51
CA ALA A 42 19.20 6.62 -10.96
C ALA A 42 17.77 6.54 -11.52
N PHE A 43 16.85 5.90 -10.79
CA PHE A 43 15.43 5.86 -11.13
C PHE A 43 14.79 7.26 -11.07
N GLU A 44 15.06 8.04 -10.02
CA GLU A 44 14.58 9.43 -9.91
C GLU A 44 15.04 10.30 -11.09
N LEU A 45 16.28 10.12 -11.56
CA LEU A 45 16.81 10.81 -12.73
C LEU A 45 16.10 10.41 -14.02
N LEU A 46 15.81 9.12 -14.18
CA LEU A 46 15.05 8.59 -15.32
C LEU A 46 13.61 9.13 -15.30
N GLU A 47 12.95 9.10 -14.15
CA GLU A 47 11.59 9.61 -14.00
C GLU A 47 11.51 11.11 -14.33
N ALA A 48 12.45 11.91 -13.81
CA ALA A 48 12.55 13.33 -14.14
C ALA A 48 12.75 13.55 -15.65
N ALA A 49 13.64 12.78 -16.29
CA ALA A 49 13.89 12.88 -17.72
C ALA A 49 12.66 12.49 -18.57
N VAL A 50 11.87 11.51 -18.12
CA VAL A 50 10.64 11.08 -18.79
C VAL A 50 9.53 12.11 -18.66
N ARG A 51 9.36 12.75 -17.48
CA ARG A 51 8.35 13.81 -17.29
C ARG A 51 8.60 15.03 -18.17
N GLU A 52 9.86 15.32 -18.49
CA GLU A 52 10.22 16.41 -19.41
C GLU A 52 9.88 16.10 -20.87
N LEU A 53 9.46 14.88 -21.22
CA LEU A 53 9.07 14.55 -22.59
C LEU A 53 7.74 15.25 -22.96
N PRO A 54 7.66 15.89 -24.15
CA PRO A 54 6.45 16.57 -24.59
C PRO A 54 5.26 15.62 -24.76
N GLU A 55 5.53 14.34 -25.08
CA GLU A 55 4.51 13.28 -25.17
C GLU A 55 3.91 12.91 -23.81
N ALA A 56 4.71 12.92 -22.74
CA ALA A 56 4.24 12.69 -21.37
C ALA A 56 3.34 13.86 -20.93
N ALA A 57 3.76 15.10 -21.18
CA ALA A 57 2.95 16.29 -20.91
C ALA A 57 1.67 16.37 -21.78
N ALA A 58 1.68 15.79 -22.98
CA ALA A 58 0.49 15.69 -23.84
C ALA A 58 -0.50 14.63 -23.32
N ARG A 59 0.00 13.48 -22.85
CA ARG A 59 -0.84 12.45 -22.19
C ARG A 59 -1.48 12.97 -20.92
N GLU A 60 -0.73 13.63 -20.04
CA GLU A 60 -1.28 14.21 -18.80
C GLU A 60 -2.39 15.24 -19.10
N ARG A 61 -2.19 16.08 -20.12
CA ARG A 61 -3.23 17.03 -20.58
C ARG A 61 -4.44 16.33 -21.19
N SER A 62 -4.24 15.27 -21.95
CA SER A 62 -5.32 14.48 -22.55
C SER A 62 -6.13 13.71 -21.50
N GLU A 63 -5.47 13.13 -20.50
CA GLU A 63 -6.12 12.48 -19.36
C GLU A 63 -6.86 13.48 -18.47
N ALA A 64 -6.27 14.66 -18.22
CA ALA A 64 -6.95 15.74 -17.52
C ALA A 64 -8.19 16.23 -18.27
N ALA A 65 -8.11 16.38 -19.59
CA ALA A 65 -9.24 16.77 -20.44
C ALA A 65 -10.33 15.68 -20.51
N ALA A 66 -9.96 14.41 -20.62
CA ALA A 66 -10.88 13.28 -20.58
C ALA A 66 -11.59 13.14 -19.21
N ARG A 67 -10.89 13.50 -18.13
CA ARG A 67 -11.46 13.54 -16.78
C ARG A 67 -12.42 14.71 -16.59
N ALA A 68 -12.17 15.85 -17.24
CA ALA A 68 -13.08 16.99 -17.26
C ALA A 68 -14.34 16.71 -18.10
N ALA A 69 -14.21 16.02 -19.23
CA ALA A 69 -15.34 15.69 -20.11
C ALA A 69 -16.31 14.63 -19.54
N ARG A 70 -15.91 13.88 -18.50
CA ARG A 70 -16.75 12.90 -17.80
C ARG A 70 -17.43 13.43 -16.54
N GLN A 71 -17.30 14.73 -16.23
CA GLN A 71 -18.00 15.33 -15.09
C GLN A 71 -19.42 15.72 -15.50
N PRO A 72 -20.48 15.14 -14.90
CA PRO A 72 -21.81 15.74 -14.98
C PRO A 72 -21.80 17.11 -14.30
N ALA A 73 -22.67 18.02 -14.76
CA ALA A 73 -22.74 19.41 -14.32
C ALA A 73 -22.72 19.55 -12.78
N PRO A 74 -22.01 20.55 -12.23
CA PRO A 74 -21.94 20.75 -10.79
C PRO A 74 -23.31 21.18 -10.27
N VAL A 75 -24.01 20.27 -9.61
CA VAL A 75 -24.94 20.69 -8.57
C VAL A 75 -24.06 21.31 -7.50
N SER A 76 -24.23 22.60 -7.22
CA SER A 76 -23.58 23.30 -6.10
C SER A 76 -24.07 22.69 -4.78
N VAL A 77 -23.54 21.52 -4.45
CA VAL A 77 -23.48 21.04 -3.08
C VAL A 77 -22.25 21.74 -2.50
N PRO A 78 -22.40 22.56 -1.44
CA PRO A 78 -21.25 23.13 -0.76
C PRO A 78 -20.27 22.00 -0.41
N PRO A 79 -18.95 22.24 -0.45
CA PRO A 79 -17.98 21.21 -0.12
C PRO A 79 -18.37 20.64 1.24
N PRO A 80 -18.64 19.33 1.37
CA PRO A 80 -18.83 18.77 2.69
C PRO A 80 -17.55 19.12 3.45
N ALA A 81 -17.71 19.85 4.54
CA ALA A 81 -16.67 19.98 5.53
C ALA A 81 -16.07 18.60 5.78
N PRO A 82 -14.77 18.48 6.09
CA PRO A 82 -14.21 17.20 6.52
C PRO A 82 -14.98 16.78 7.78
N SER A 83 -16.06 16.01 7.62
CA SER A 83 -16.78 15.45 8.72
C SER A 83 -15.87 14.36 9.30
N PRO A 84 -15.34 14.52 10.52
CA PRO A 84 -14.98 13.34 11.28
C PRO A 84 -16.27 12.52 11.35
N LEU A 85 -16.29 11.31 10.77
CA LEU A 85 -17.39 10.37 11.04
C LEU A 85 -17.42 10.23 12.56
N PRO A 86 -18.47 10.70 13.25
CA PRO A 86 -18.52 10.57 14.68
C PRO A 86 -18.75 9.11 15.01
N ALA A 87 -17.98 8.53 15.92
CA ALA A 87 -18.58 7.71 16.97
C ALA A 87 -19.50 6.55 16.50
N ALA A 88 -20.77 6.92 16.52
CA ALA A 88 -21.93 6.13 16.17
C ALA A 88 -22.00 5.70 14.69
N GLN A 89 -21.36 6.40 13.75
CA GLN A 89 -21.44 6.07 12.32
C GLN A 89 -20.55 4.88 11.95
N TRP A 90 -19.38 4.72 12.58
CA TRP A 90 -18.50 3.59 12.27
C TRP A 90 -19.13 2.26 12.65
N ALA A 91 -19.59 2.12 13.91
CA ALA A 91 -20.21 0.89 14.39
C ALA A 91 -21.48 0.52 13.61
N THR A 92 -22.18 1.52 13.06
CA THR A 92 -23.35 1.29 12.20
C THR A 92 -22.96 0.79 10.80
N VAL A 93 -21.85 1.29 10.24
CA VAL A 93 -21.39 0.92 8.89
C VAL A 93 -20.61 -0.40 8.90
N PHE A 94 -19.85 -0.66 9.97
CA PHE A 94 -18.98 -1.84 10.13
C PHE A 94 -19.27 -2.59 11.45
N PRO A 95 -20.50 -3.09 11.67
CA PRO A 95 -20.88 -3.69 12.94
C PRO A 95 -20.08 -4.96 13.28
N LEU A 96 -19.90 -5.87 12.30
CA LEU A 96 -19.20 -7.14 12.54
C LEU A 96 -17.70 -6.94 12.73
N LEU A 97 -17.12 -6.02 11.97
CA LEU A 97 -15.73 -5.64 12.17
C LEU A 97 -15.53 -4.96 13.53
N THR A 98 -16.47 -4.12 13.97
CA THR A 98 -16.41 -3.49 15.30
C THR A 98 -16.44 -4.53 16.42
N GLU A 99 -17.32 -5.53 16.31
CA GLU A 99 -17.37 -6.67 17.24
C GLU A 99 -16.06 -7.46 17.24
N ALA A 100 -15.53 -7.79 16.06
CA ALA A 100 -14.27 -8.51 15.94
C ALA A 100 -13.08 -7.71 16.54
N LEU A 101 -13.10 -6.38 16.40
CA LEU A 101 -12.06 -5.50 16.94
C LEU A 101 -12.07 -5.39 18.47
N ALA A 102 -13.15 -5.79 19.14
CA ALA A 102 -13.20 -5.88 20.60
C ALA A 102 -12.23 -6.94 21.14
N HIS A 103 -11.90 -7.96 20.32
CA HIS A 103 -11.09 -9.11 20.73
C HIS A 103 -9.74 -9.21 20.01
N ALA A 104 -9.63 -8.60 18.83
CA ALA A 104 -8.47 -8.71 17.97
C ALA A 104 -8.12 -7.38 17.29
N LYS A 105 -6.96 -7.31 16.62
CA LYS A 105 -6.51 -6.11 15.90
C LYS A 105 -6.81 -6.19 14.41
N LEU A 106 -7.10 -5.05 13.79
CA LEU A 106 -7.05 -4.89 12.34
C LEU A 106 -5.60 -4.57 11.97
N VAL A 107 -4.98 -5.38 11.12
CA VAL A 107 -3.58 -5.17 10.72
C VAL A 107 -3.51 -4.58 9.32
N ILE A 108 -2.79 -3.48 9.17
CA ILE A 108 -2.51 -2.85 7.87
C ILE A 108 -1.03 -3.01 7.58
N ILE A 109 -0.71 -3.59 6.43
CA ILE A 109 0.66 -3.87 6.00
C ILE A 109 1.01 -2.98 4.81
N GLY A 110 2.06 -2.18 4.96
CA GLY A 110 2.60 -1.35 3.88
C GLY A 110 3.13 -0.02 4.41
N ALA A 111 3.77 0.74 3.53
CA ALA A 111 4.25 2.08 3.85
C ALA A 111 3.30 3.15 3.31
N LEU A 112 3.13 4.19 4.13
CA LEU A 112 2.56 5.46 3.72
C LEU A 112 3.71 6.45 3.65
N SER A 113 4.53 6.36 2.60
CA SER A 113 5.69 7.24 2.42
C SER A 113 5.22 8.71 2.50
N GLY A 114 5.66 9.42 3.54
CA GLY A 114 5.40 10.86 3.73
C GLY A 114 3.95 11.27 4.08
N ARG A 115 3.03 10.35 4.39
CA ARG A 115 1.64 10.69 4.73
C ARG A 115 1.30 10.33 6.17
N ASP A 116 0.62 11.24 6.86
CA ASP A 116 0.20 11.03 8.25
C ASP A 116 -0.83 9.89 8.34
N ARG A 117 -0.44 8.81 9.01
CA ARG A 117 -1.24 7.59 9.20
C ARG A 117 -2.60 7.91 9.85
N SER A 118 -2.61 8.90 10.74
CA SER A 118 -3.80 9.36 11.47
C SER A 118 -4.87 9.99 10.56
N SER A 119 -4.48 10.51 9.40
CA SER A 119 -5.40 11.15 8.45
C SER A 119 -6.10 10.15 7.51
N SER A 120 -5.58 8.92 7.43
CA SER A 120 -5.98 7.93 6.42
C SER A 120 -7.05 6.97 6.92
N ILE A 121 -7.23 6.85 8.23
CA ILE A 121 -8.20 5.97 8.88
C ILE A 121 -9.11 6.83 9.78
N PRO A 122 -10.42 6.54 9.87
CA PRO A 122 -11.27 7.15 10.89
C PRO A 122 -10.67 6.98 12.29
N LEU A 123 -10.85 7.98 13.16
CA LEU A 123 -10.21 8.05 14.49
C LEU A 123 -10.58 6.89 15.42
N GLU A 124 -11.73 6.25 15.23
CA GLU A 124 -12.24 5.22 16.13
C GLU A 124 -11.52 3.87 16.02
N PRO A 125 -11.43 3.22 14.84
CA PRO A 125 -10.68 1.98 14.73
C PRO A 125 -9.18 2.18 14.97
N ALA A 126 -8.67 3.42 14.98
CA ALA A 126 -7.24 3.69 15.14
C ALA A 126 -6.61 3.04 16.39
N ALA A 127 -7.36 2.91 17.50
CA ALA A 127 -6.89 2.21 18.71
C ALA A 127 -6.78 0.68 18.55
N HIS A 128 -7.53 0.12 17.60
CA HIS A 128 -7.57 -1.31 17.27
C HIS A 128 -6.85 -1.64 15.96
N VAL A 129 -6.31 -0.63 15.30
CA VAL A 129 -5.50 -0.77 14.10
C VAL A 129 -4.03 -0.84 14.48
N GLU A 130 -3.37 -1.87 13.97
CA GLU A 130 -1.93 -1.97 13.97
C GLU A 130 -1.40 -1.73 12.56
N TRP A 131 -0.47 -0.79 12.45
CA TRP A 131 0.19 -0.49 11.19
C TRP A 131 1.59 -1.07 11.16
N ILE A 132 1.86 -1.99 10.24
CA ILE A 132 3.19 -2.58 10.02
C ILE A 132 3.85 -1.88 8.83
N ASP A 133 4.85 -1.06 9.13
CA ASP A 133 5.59 -0.29 8.14
C ASP A 133 6.75 -1.11 7.57
N THR A 134 6.54 -1.62 6.37
CA THR A 134 7.51 -2.47 5.69
C THR A 134 8.62 -1.70 4.97
N GLU A 135 8.48 -0.38 4.79
CA GLU A 135 9.56 0.47 4.26
C GLU A 135 10.60 0.74 5.33
N ARG A 136 10.16 1.01 6.57
CA ARG A 136 11.06 1.30 7.69
C ARG A 136 11.62 0.06 8.36
N ASP A 137 10.77 -0.92 8.66
CA ASP A 137 11.10 -2.05 9.53
C ASP A 137 11.42 -3.34 8.72
N GLY A 138 11.28 -3.27 7.40
CA GLY A 138 11.58 -4.36 6.47
C GLY A 138 10.67 -5.59 6.63
N ALA A 139 11.05 -6.69 5.97
CA ALA A 139 10.27 -7.93 5.96
C ALA A 139 10.18 -8.63 7.34
N HIS A 140 11.06 -8.30 8.28
CA HIS A 140 11.02 -8.89 9.63
C HIS A 140 9.81 -8.42 10.44
N ALA A 141 9.29 -7.23 10.16
CA ALA A 141 8.16 -6.64 10.88
C ALA A 141 6.85 -7.45 10.72
N ILE A 142 6.71 -8.18 9.63
CA ILE A 142 5.56 -9.07 9.38
C ILE A 142 5.82 -10.52 9.81
N GLY A 143 7.03 -10.88 10.26
CA GLY A 143 7.43 -12.28 10.48
C GLY A 143 6.57 -13.03 11.49
N ASN A 144 6.10 -12.35 12.54
CA ASN A 144 5.22 -12.93 13.56
C ASN A 144 3.73 -12.86 13.20
N LEU A 145 3.37 -12.16 12.12
CA LEU A 145 1.96 -11.95 11.75
C LEU A 145 1.22 -13.26 11.42
N PRO A 146 1.79 -14.23 10.67
CA PRO A 146 1.11 -15.50 10.40
C PRO A 146 0.73 -16.26 11.68
N GLN A 147 1.61 -16.27 12.69
CA GLN A 147 1.34 -16.92 13.96
C GLN A 147 0.19 -16.22 14.71
N ARG A 148 0.20 -14.88 14.74
CA ARG A 148 -0.86 -14.09 15.38
C ARG A 148 -2.22 -14.27 14.71
N VAL A 149 -2.24 -14.39 13.39
CA VAL A 149 -3.45 -14.71 12.61
C VAL A 149 -4.01 -16.07 13.02
N ARG A 150 -3.18 -17.12 13.09
CA ARG A 150 -3.59 -18.45 13.54
C ARG A 150 -4.07 -18.48 15.00
N GLN A 151 -3.54 -17.61 15.84
CA GLN A 151 -3.97 -17.45 17.24
C GLN A 151 -5.26 -16.65 17.41
N GLY A 152 -5.89 -16.18 16.33
CA GLY A 152 -7.12 -15.38 16.41
C GLY A 152 -6.91 -13.97 16.96
N ARG A 153 -5.67 -13.46 16.99
CA ARG A 153 -5.35 -12.10 17.47
C ARG A 153 -5.52 -11.03 16.40
N VAL A 154 -5.90 -11.42 15.18
CA VAL A 154 -6.06 -10.55 14.03
C VAL A 154 -7.48 -10.72 13.47
N ALA A 155 -8.25 -9.63 13.48
CA ALA A 155 -9.64 -9.60 13.02
C ALA A 155 -9.73 -9.47 11.49
N GLY A 156 -8.71 -8.90 10.87
CA GLY A 156 -8.62 -8.71 9.43
C GLY A 156 -7.25 -8.18 9.02
N VAL A 157 -6.91 -8.33 7.74
CA VAL A 157 -5.65 -7.84 7.17
C VAL A 157 -5.93 -6.96 5.96
N VAL A 158 -5.32 -5.77 5.93
CA VAL A 158 -5.31 -4.90 4.75
C VAL A 158 -3.88 -4.81 4.21
N ILE A 159 -3.70 -5.05 2.91
CA ILE A 159 -2.39 -5.00 2.24
C ILE A 159 -2.34 -3.80 1.28
N LEU A 160 -1.29 -3.00 1.38
CA LEU A 160 -1.02 -1.91 0.44
C LEU A 160 -0.12 -2.43 -0.70
N GLU A 161 -0.65 -2.36 -1.91
CA GLU A 161 -0.24 -3.15 -3.09
C GLU A 161 1.02 -2.60 -3.82
N ARG A 162 1.91 -1.91 -3.12
CA ARG A 162 3.17 -1.41 -3.71
C ARG A 162 4.41 -1.52 -2.84
N VAL A 163 4.26 -1.91 -1.58
CA VAL A 163 5.37 -1.80 -0.62
C VAL A 163 5.91 -3.17 -0.23
N VAL A 164 5.09 -4.22 -0.29
CA VAL A 164 5.50 -5.56 0.15
C VAL A 164 5.65 -6.50 -1.04
N GLN A 165 6.85 -7.04 -1.24
CA GLN A 165 7.07 -8.08 -2.24
C GLN A 165 6.20 -9.30 -1.94
N HIS A 166 5.64 -9.93 -2.98
CA HIS A 166 4.74 -11.08 -2.86
C HIS A 166 5.30 -12.23 -1.99
N ARG A 167 6.62 -12.44 -2.00
CA ARG A 167 7.29 -13.47 -1.18
C ARG A 167 7.06 -13.30 0.33
N HIS A 168 6.86 -12.07 0.79
CA HIS A 168 6.71 -11.73 2.20
C HIS A 168 5.25 -11.76 2.65
N THR A 169 4.30 -11.50 1.75
CA THR A 169 2.86 -11.55 2.05
C THR A 169 2.28 -12.96 1.97
N GLU A 170 2.85 -13.87 1.18
CA GLU A 170 2.33 -15.23 0.99
C GLU A 170 2.10 -16.01 2.31
N PRO A 171 3.04 -16.01 3.29
CA PRO A 171 2.80 -16.70 4.56
C PRO A 171 1.62 -16.12 5.35
N VAL A 172 1.39 -14.80 5.24
CA VAL A 172 0.26 -14.11 5.89
C VAL A 172 -1.04 -14.48 5.21
N LEU A 173 -1.06 -14.49 3.87
CA LEU A 173 -2.23 -14.89 3.08
C LEU A 173 -2.62 -16.35 3.34
N SER A 174 -1.64 -17.27 3.41
CA SER A 174 -1.93 -18.68 3.73
C SER A 174 -2.50 -18.80 5.14
N ALA A 175 -1.89 -18.15 6.13
CA ALA A 175 -2.37 -18.18 7.50
C ALA A 175 -3.78 -17.57 7.65
N ALA A 176 -4.06 -16.47 6.93
CA ALA A 176 -5.36 -15.82 6.95
C ALA A 176 -6.44 -16.71 6.33
N ARG A 177 -6.13 -17.37 5.21
CA ARG A 177 -7.01 -18.36 4.59
C ARG A 177 -7.28 -19.55 5.52
N GLU A 178 -6.25 -20.11 6.16
CA GLU A 178 -6.37 -21.21 7.12
C GLU A 178 -7.26 -20.84 8.31
N ALA A 179 -7.01 -19.67 8.92
CA ALA A 179 -7.73 -19.19 10.09
C ALA A 179 -9.07 -18.50 9.74
N ARG A 180 -9.44 -18.45 8.44
CA ARG A 180 -10.60 -17.72 7.93
C ARG A 180 -10.65 -16.28 8.45
N VAL A 181 -9.52 -15.58 8.37
CA VAL A 181 -9.40 -14.14 8.63
C VAL A 181 -9.55 -13.40 7.30
N PRO A 182 -10.42 -12.38 7.21
CA PRO A 182 -10.68 -11.66 5.96
C PRO A 182 -9.47 -10.82 5.55
N VAL A 183 -9.21 -10.76 4.24
CA VAL A 183 -8.08 -10.01 3.68
C VAL A 183 -8.55 -9.11 2.54
N ALA A 184 -8.12 -7.85 2.55
CA ALA A 184 -8.41 -6.91 1.48
C ALA A 184 -7.16 -6.15 1.02
N PHE A 185 -7.21 -5.64 -0.21
CA PHE A 185 -6.15 -4.84 -0.81
C PHE A 185 -6.61 -3.39 -0.96
N ALA A 186 -5.76 -2.43 -0.62
CA ALA A 186 -6.08 -1.00 -0.65
C ALA A 186 -5.17 -0.19 -1.59
N GLY A 187 -4.44 -0.83 -2.49
CA GLY A 187 -3.55 -0.16 -3.45
C GLY A 187 -2.55 0.76 -2.74
N GLN A 188 -2.62 2.06 -3.01
CA GLN A 188 -1.72 3.09 -2.44
C GLN A 188 -2.11 3.59 -1.03
N GLY A 189 -3.07 2.96 -0.34
CA GLY A 189 -3.46 3.36 1.02
C GLY A 189 -4.13 4.73 1.12
N GLY A 190 -4.72 5.24 0.04
CA GLY A 190 -5.58 6.42 0.10
C GLY A 190 -6.88 6.15 0.88
N LYS A 191 -7.42 7.17 1.56
CA LYS A 191 -8.63 7.06 2.40
C LYS A 191 -9.77 6.28 1.74
N ALA A 192 -10.13 6.62 0.50
CA ALA A 192 -11.20 5.93 -0.24
C ALA A 192 -10.88 4.45 -0.52
N SER A 193 -9.61 4.12 -0.77
CA SER A 193 -9.17 2.75 -1.00
C SER A 193 -9.16 1.93 0.29
N LEU A 194 -8.78 2.55 1.42
CA LEU A 194 -8.87 1.93 2.74
C LEU A 194 -10.33 1.66 3.13
N VAL A 195 -11.23 2.63 2.94
CA VAL A 195 -12.67 2.44 3.18
C VAL A 195 -13.22 1.27 2.38
N ARG A 196 -12.90 1.19 1.08
CA ARG A 196 -13.31 0.04 0.25
C ARG A 196 -12.75 -1.30 0.73
N ALA A 197 -11.51 -1.32 1.24
CA ALA A 197 -10.93 -2.52 1.82
C ALA A 197 -11.67 -2.95 3.09
N LEU A 198 -12.06 -2.00 3.94
CA LEU A 198 -12.86 -2.25 5.14
C LEU A 198 -14.27 -2.76 4.81
N GLU A 199 -14.93 -2.16 3.81
CA GLU A 199 -16.24 -2.63 3.32
C GLU A 199 -16.17 -4.08 2.82
N ARG A 200 -15.07 -4.45 2.15
CA ARG A 200 -14.85 -5.83 1.70
C ARG A 200 -14.64 -6.80 2.87
N ILE A 201 -13.86 -6.40 3.87
CA ILE A 201 -13.67 -7.18 5.10
C ILE A 201 -15.01 -7.41 5.81
N GLU A 202 -15.81 -6.36 6.00
CA GLU A 202 -17.14 -6.44 6.61
C GLU A 202 -18.07 -7.36 5.82
N ALA A 203 -18.05 -7.29 4.48
CA ALA A 203 -18.85 -8.18 3.63
C ALA A 203 -18.43 -9.65 3.78
N GLU A 204 -17.14 -9.95 3.87
CA GLU A 204 -16.64 -11.31 4.13
C GLU A 204 -17.02 -11.83 5.53
N LEU A 205 -16.96 -10.97 6.55
CA LEU A 205 -17.41 -11.32 7.90
C LEU A 205 -18.90 -11.67 7.89
N ARG A 206 -19.72 -10.91 7.17
CA ARG A 206 -21.16 -11.19 7.03
C ARG A 206 -21.47 -12.53 6.38
N GLN A 207 -20.66 -12.94 5.40
CA GLN A 207 -20.81 -14.27 4.77
C GLN A 207 -20.46 -15.42 5.73
N ARG A 208 -19.62 -15.17 6.75
CA ARG A 208 -19.19 -16.17 7.73
C ARG A 208 -20.12 -16.27 8.94
N HIS A 209 -20.83 -15.19 9.24
CA HIS A 209 -21.87 -15.13 10.27
C HIS A 209 -23.24 -14.89 9.61
N PRO A 210 -23.77 -15.87 8.84
CA PRO A 210 -25.17 -15.83 8.45
C PRO A 210 -25.97 -15.99 9.74
N GLY A 211 -26.53 -14.88 10.24
CA GLY A 211 -27.51 -14.90 11.32
C GLY A 211 -28.71 -15.76 10.98
#